data_AF-A0AAW1HIM0-F1
#
_entry.id   AF-A0AAW1HIM0-F1
#
_cell.length_a   1.000
_cell.length_b   1.000
_cell.length_c   1.000
_cell.angle_alpha   90.00
_cell.angle_beta   90.00
_cell.angle_gamma   90.00
#
_symmetry.space_group_name_H-M   'P 1'
#
loop_
_entity.id
_entity.type
_entity.pdbx_description
1 polymer ?
#
loop_
_entity_poly.entity_id
_entity_poly.type
_entity_poly.pdbx_seq_one_letter_code
_entity_poly.pdbx_strand_id
1 'polypeptide(L)'
;ISPVLTINQLKQGVRLTHMNVRVIHRWTRPDIRDKTKTGSIELLLLDVENEIIQATIMKQLVSFFGSKLLVGKVYSIRNLTVVDNVGRDKATPKPCRLKFEFSSKVQEITDTSIPDHGYRFAKFEDIISGRVSTTHFIGIMFTV
;
A
#
# COMPACT_ATOMS: atom_id res chain seq x y z
N ILE A 1 7.83 4.61 -23.86
CA ILE A 1 7.49 4.93 -22.46
C ILE A 1 6.61 3.79 -21.95
N SER A 2 6.96 3.14 -20.83
CA SER A 2 6.12 2.08 -20.27
C SER A 2 4.78 2.65 -19.79
N PRO A 3 3.65 1.94 -19.95
CA PRO A 3 2.36 2.44 -19.48
C PRO A 3 2.34 2.54 -17.95
N VAL A 4 1.61 3.55 -17.45
CA VAL A 4 1.29 3.67 -16.02
C VAL A 4 0.14 2.71 -15.72
N LEU A 5 0.40 1.71 -14.88
CA LEU A 5 -0.60 0.71 -14.52
C LEU A 5 -1.43 1.17 -13.32
N THR A 6 -2.68 0.71 -13.25
CA THR A 6 -3.54 0.80 -12.07
C THR A 6 -3.50 -0.49 -11.27
N ILE A 7 -3.94 -0.44 -10.01
CA ILE A 7 -3.91 -1.57 -9.08
C ILE A 7 -4.75 -2.74 -9.60
N ASN A 8 -5.87 -2.45 -10.27
CA ASN A 8 -6.74 -3.49 -10.86
C ASN A 8 -6.09 -4.23 -12.05
N GLN A 9 -5.05 -3.66 -12.65
CA GLN A 9 -4.33 -4.29 -13.77
C GLN A 9 -3.20 -5.21 -13.28
N LEU A 10 -2.90 -5.24 -11.98
CA LEU A 10 -1.84 -6.07 -11.43
C LEU A 10 -2.20 -7.56 -11.47
N LYS A 11 -1.23 -8.36 -11.93
CA LYS A 11 -1.30 -9.82 -11.91
C LYS A 11 -0.17 -10.37 -11.05
N GLN A 12 -0.46 -11.43 -10.30
CA GLN A 12 0.52 -12.12 -9.45
C GLN A 12 1.69 -12.64 -10.27
N GLY A 13 2.88 -12.65 -9.67
CA GLY A 13 4.10 -13.16 -10.31
C GLY A 13 4.68 -12.27 -11.42
N VAL A 14 4.03 -11.14 -11.73
CA VAL A 14 4.49 -10.17 -12.72
C VAL A 14 5.23 -9.03 -12.03
N ARG A 15 6.25 -8.49 -12.71
CA ARG A 15 6.94 -7.29 -12.25
C ARG A 15 6.12 -6.05 -12.58
N LEU A 16 5.86 -5.21 -11.56
CA LEU A 16 5.29 -3.88 -11.76
C LEU A 16 6.35 -2.99 -12.44
N THR A 17 6.03 -2.50 -13.63
CA THR A 17 6.90 -1.61 -14.41
C THR A 17 6.80 -0.16 -13.95
N HIS A 18 5.58 0.39 -13.86
CA HIS A 18 5.33 1.78 -13.46
C HIS A 18 3.88 1.96 -12.96
N MET A 19 3.72 2.69 -11.85
CA MET A 19 2.43 3.11 -11.29
C MET A 19 2.60 4.43 -10.53
N ASN A 20 1.55 5.25 -10.48
CA ASN A 20 1.46 6.42 -9.60
C ASN A 20 0.54 6.11 -8.42
N VAL A 21 0.97 6.42 -7.20
CA VAL A 21 0.21 6.14 -5.98
C VAL A 21 0.36 7.22 -4.93
N ARG A 22 -0.68 7.44 -4.12
CA ARG A 22 -0.59 8.17 -2.86
C ARG A 22 -0.33 7.22 -1.70
N VAL A 23 0.57 7.58 -0.78
CA VAL A 23 0.74 6.84 0.48
C VAL A 23 -0.36 7.30 1.45
N ILE A 24 -1.31 6.42 1.76
CA ILE A 24 -2.43 6.77 2.67
C ILE A 24 -2.23 6.26 4.09
N HIS A 25 -1.38 5.24 4.28
CA HIS A 25 -1.02 4.77 5.61
C HIS A 25 0.39 4.16 5.62
N ARG A 26 1.06 4.23 6.78
CA ARG A 26 2.43 3.76 6.97
C ARG A 26 2.62 3.28 8.41
N TRP A 27 3.18 2.09 8.59
CA TRP A 27 3.55 1.57 9.90
C TRP A 27 4.80 0.71 9.85
N THR A 28 5.49 0.58 10.98
CA THR A 28 6.69 -0.26 11.12
C THR A 28 6.33 -1.58 11.79
N ARG A 29 6.87 -2.68 11.28
CA ARG A 29 6.88 -3.96 12.00
C ARG A 29 8.26 -4.19 12.62
N PRO A 30 8.33 -4.64 13.89
CA PRO A 30 9.60 -4.98 14.51
C PRO A 30 10.25 -6.18 13.82
N ASP A 31 11.58 -6.25 13.86
CA ASP A 31 12.33 -7.41 13.40
C ASP A 31 12.02 -8.63 14.29
N ILE A 32 11.94 -9.81 13.66
CA ILE A 32 11.56 -11.06 14.34
C ILE A 32 12.62 -11.48 15.37
N ARG A 33 13.90 -11.23 15.08
CA ARG A 33 15.04 -11.60 15.93
C ARG A 33 15.35 -10.51 16.96
N ASP A 34 15.22 -9.25 16.57
CA ASP A 34 15.52 -8.08 17.41
C ASP A 34 14.37 -7.08 17.37
N LYS A 35 13.43 -7.21 18.32
CA LYS A 35 12.21 -6.39 18.37
C LYS A 35 12.47 -4.90 18.57
N THR A 36 13.68 -4.49 18.92
CA THR A 36 14.06 -3.07 19.03
C THR A 36 14.31 -2.42 17.68
N LYS A 37 14.53 -3.23 16.63
CA LYS A 37 14.82 -2.76 15.27
C LYS A 37 13.60 -2.89 14.37
N THR A 38 13.55 -2.06 13.34
CA THR A 38 12.54 -2.17 12.27
C THR A 38 12.87 -3.37 11.37
N GLY A 39 11.93 -4.31 11.27
CA GLY A 39 11.99 -5.47 10.37
C GLY A 39 11.35 -5.21 9.02
N SER A 40 10.29 -4.40 8.98
CA SER A 40 9.73 -3.87 7.73
C SER A 40 9.00 -2.55 7.96
N ILE A 41 8.83 -1.79 6.88
CA ILE A 41 7.83 -0.73 6.80
C ILE A 41 6.74 -1.24 5.87
N GLU A 42 5.50 -1.21 6.34
CA GLU A 42 4.32 -1.51 5.57
C GLU A 42 3.62 -0.22 5.17
N LEU A 43 3.03 -0.22 3.98
CA LEU A 43 2.35 0.91 3.37
C LEU A 43 1.00 0.48 2.85
N LEU A 44 0.04 1.42 2.89
CA LEU A 44 -1.14 1.37 2.03
C LEU A 44 -0.99 2.42 0.94
N LEU A 45 -1.14 1.97 -0.30
CA LEU A 45 -0.97 2.77 -1.51
C LEU A 45 -2.32 2.87 -2.22
N LEU A 46 -2.70 4.09 -2.58
CA LEU A 46 -3.93 4.43 -3.28
C LEU A 46 -3.62 4.88 -4.71
N ASP A 47 -4.32 4.35 -5.70
CA ASP A 47 -4.18 4.79 -7.09
C ASP A 47 -5.31 5.71 -7.56
N VAL A 48 -5.29 6.06 -8.85
CA VAL A 48 -6.28 6.91 -9.51
C VAL A 48 -7.69 6.29 -9.57
N GLU A 49 -7.80 4.96 -9.49
CA GLU A 49 -9.08 4.23 -9.51
C GLU A 49 -9.68 4.10 -8.10
N ASN A 50 -9.11 4.80 -7.11
CA ASN A 50 -9.48 4.72 -5.70
C ASN A 50 -9.32 3.30 -5.12
N GLU A 51 -8.41 2.50 -5.68
CA GLU A 51 -8.08 1.19 -5.18
C GLU A 51 -6.90 1.23 -4.22
N ILE A 52 -6.91 0.34 -3.22
CA ILE A 52 -5.88 0.28 -2.19
C ILE A 52 -5.14 -1.03 -2.29
N ILE A 53 -3.81 -0.96 -2.32
CA ILE A 53 -2.93 -2.13 -2.23
C ILE A 53 -1.92 -1.96 -1.09
N GLN A 54 -1.61 -3.08 -0.43
CA GLN A 54 -0.53 -3.10 0.54
C GLN A 54 0.83 -3.15 -0.18
N ALA A 55 1.84 -2.48 0.39
CA ALA A 55 3.22 -2.63 -0.04
C ALA A 55 4.18 -2.80 1.15
N THR A 56 5.26 -3.53 0.94
CA THR A 56 6.24 -3.84 2.00
C THR A 56 7.66 -3.43 1.60
N ILE A 57 8.32 -2.67 2.47
CA ILE A 57 9.75 -2.37 2.45
C ILE A 57 10.42 -3.22 3.53
N MET A 58 11.15 -4.24 3.12
CA MET A 58 11.87 -5.14 4.02
C MET A 58 13.07 -4.43 4.67
N LYS A 59 13.53 -4.90 5.83
CA LYS A 59 14.64 -4.35 6.63
C LYS A 59 15.83 -3.85 5.80
N GLN A 60 16.33 -4.66 4.87
CA GLN A 60 17.50 -4.32 4.05
C GLN A 60 17.29 -3.11 3.11
N LEU A 61 16.04 -2.73 2.88
CA LEU A 61 15.64 -1.60 2.03
C LEU A 61 15.15 -0.38 2.84
N VAL A 62 15.00 -0.51 4.17
CA VAL A 62 14.49 0.56 5.03
C VAL A 62 15.37 1.80 4.95
N SER A 63 16.70 1.65 4.94
CA SER A 63 17.63 2.76 4.80
C SER A 63 17.53 3.49 3.44
N PHE A 64 17.05 2.81 2.39
CA PHE A 64 16.96 3.36 1.04
C PHE A 64 15.66 4.11 0.77
N PHE A 65 14.55 3.64 1.34
CA PHE A 65 13.19 4.13 1.03
C PHE A 65 12.40 4.62 2.25
N GLY A 66 12.79 4.23 3.47
CA GLY A 66 11.96 4.39 4.67
C GLY A 66 11.65 5.84 5.06
N SER A 67 12.53 6.78 4.71
CA SER A 67 12.35 8.23 4.90
C SER A 67 11.77 8.95 3.68
N LYS A 68 11.70 8.29 2.51
CA LYS A 68 11.26 8.91 1.25
C LYS A 68 9.75 8.86 1.05
N LEU A 69 9.10 7.83 1.57
CA LEU A 69 7.67 7.56 1.37
C LEU A 69 6.87 8.07 2.57
N LEU A 70 6.35 9.29 2.43
CA LEU A 70 5.60 10.02 3.46
C LEU A 70 4.10 9.94 3.20
N VAL A 71 3.31 9.87 4.27
CA VAL A 71 1.85 9.83 4.19
C VAL A 71 1.31 11.13 3.58
N GLY A 72 0.28 11.02 2.72
CA GLY A 72 -0.36 12.11 2.00
C GLY A 72 0.32 12.49 0.68
N LYS A 73 1.57 12.05 0.46
CA LYS A 73 2.35 12.36 -0.75
C LYS A 73 2.11 11.35 -1.87
N VAL A 74 2.32 11.82 -3.10
CA VAL A 74 2.13 11.04 -4.32
C VAL A 74 3.48 10.69 -4.95
N TYR A 75 3.61 9.45 -5.40
CA TYR A 75 4.85 8.91 -5.93
C TYR A 75 4.63 8.15 -7.23
N SER A 76 5.53 8.37 -8.19
CA SER A 76 5.77 7.46 -9.30
C SER A 76 6.70 6.34 -8.82
N ILE A 77 6.19 5.12 -8.75
CA ILE A 77 6.93 3.92 -8.33
C ILE A 77 7.16 3.00 -9.53
N ARG A 78 8.35 2.37 -9.58
CA ARG A 78 8.75 1.49 -10.70
C ARG A 78 9.59 0.32 -10.22
N ASN A 79 9.54 -0.79 -10.95
CA ASN A 79 10.32 -2.01 -10.70
C ASN A 79 10.05 -2.61 -9.31
N LEU A 80 8.78 -2.80 -8.95
CA LEU A 80 8.38 -3.53 -7.74
C LEU A 80 7.92 -4.94 -8.13
N THR A 81 7.99 -5.88 -7.19
CA THR A 81 7.49 -7.25 -7.41
C THR A 81 6.04 -7.34 -6.93
N VAL A 82 5.15 -7.90 -7.75
CA VAL A 82 3.79 -8.26 -7.32
C VAL A 82 3.83 -9.66 -6.73
N VAL A 83 3.55 -9.77 -5.42
CA VAL A 83 3.57 -11.04 -4.69
C VAL A 83 2.19 -11.35 -4.11
N ASP A 84 1.99 -12.59 -3.70
CA ASP A 84 0.77 -12.99 -3.03
C ASP A 84 0.59 -12.25 -1.71
N ASN A 85 -0.63 -11.75 -1.50
CA ASN A 85 -1.02 -11.20 -0.22
C ASN A 85 -1.55 -12.37 0.62
N VAL A 86 -0.65 -13.24 1.09
CA VAL A 86 -0.95 -14.41 1.93
C VAL A 86 -0.38 -14.18 3.32
N GLY A 87 -1.23 -14.34 4.35
CA GLY A 87 -0.84 -14.08 5.74
C GLY A 87 -1.97 -13.56 6.60
N ARG A 88 -1.72 -13.42 7.90
CA ARG A 88 -2.61 -12.74 8.86
C ARG A 88 -2.37 -11.23 8.91
N ASP A 89 -1.31 -10.76 8.24
CA ASP A 89 -0.85 -9.37 8.14
C ASP A 89 -1.49 -8.60 6.98
N LYS A 90 -2.44 -9.21 6.25
CA LYS A 90 -3.14 -8.56 5.13
C LYS A 90 -3.92 -7.35 5.65
N ALA A 91 -3.58 -6.19 5.12
CA ALA A 91 -4.28 -4.94 5.43
C ALA A 91 -5.32 -4.58 4.35
N THR A 92 -5.34 -5.30 3.22
CA THR A 92 -6.27 -5.09 2.10
C THR A 92 -6.87 -6.43 1.64
N PRO A 93 -8.10 -6.45 1.10
CA PRO A 93 -8.71 -7.65 0.55
C PRO A 93 -8.12 -8.07 -0.80
N LYS A 94 -7.16 -7.31 -1.34
CA LYS A 94 -6.51 -7.62 -2.62
C LYS A 94 -5.75 -8.96 -2.52
N PRO A 95 -5.82 -9.81 -3.56
CA PRO A 95 -5.11 -11.09 -3.58
C PRO A 95 -3.59 -10.93 -3.73
N CYS A 96 -3.12 -9.73 -4.13
CA CYS A 96 -1.73 -9.39 -4.30
C CYS A 96 -1.32 -8.18 -3.46
N ARG A 97 -0.02 -8.06 -3.21
CA ARG A 97 0.64 -6.91 -2.59
C ARG A 97 1.95 -6.59 -3.31
N LEU A 98 2.47 -5.39 -3.11
CA LEU A 98 3.73 -4.96 -3.70
C LEU A 98 4.90 -5.18 -2.74
N LYS A 99 6.04 -5.61 -3.28
CA LYS A 99 7.28 -5.72 -2.54
C LYS A 99 8.34 -4.86 -3.19
N PHE A 100 8.99 -4.03 -2.38
CA PHE A 100 10.15 -3.24 -2.82
C PHE A 100 11.37 -4.15 -3.01
N GLU A 101 12.16 -3.82 -4.01
CA GLU A 101 13.42 -4.48 -4.35
C GLU A 101 14.53 -3.42 -4.44
N PHE A 102 15.80 -3.84 -4.44
CA PHE A 102 16.93 -2.90 -4.62
C PHE A 102 16.86 -2.14 -5.97
N SER A 103 16.23 -2.73 -6.98
CA SER A 103 16.04 -2.11 -8.30
C SER A 103 14.84 -1.16 -8.38
N SER A 104 14.04 -1.06 -7.31
CA SER A 104 12.86 -0.21 -7.26
C SER A 104 13.25 1.26 -7.34
N LYS A 105 12.46 2.04 -8.08
CA LYS A 105 12.62 3.49 -8.20
C LYS A 105 11.39 4.18 -7.63
N VAL A 106 11.62 5.25 -6.88
CA VAL A 106 10.60 6.08 -6.25
C VAL A 106 10.92 7.52 -6.55
N GLN A 107 9.94 8.26 -7.05
CA GLN A 107 10.03 9.69 -7.28
C GLN A 107 8.76 10.34 -6.77
N GLU A 108 8.87 11.34 -5.88
CA GLU A 108 7.73 12.17 -5.50
C GLU A 108 7.28 12.99 -6.71
N ILE A 109 5.98 13.05 -6.93
CA ILE A 109 5.36 13.77 -8.05
C ILE A 109 4.17 14.59 -7.54
N THR A 110 3.73 15.55 -8.36
CA THR A 110 2.44 16.20 -8.17
C THR A 110 1.46 15.60 -9.18
N ASP A 111 0.39 14.98 -8.69
CA ASP A 111 -0.66 14.39 -9.51
C ASP A 111 -2.00 14.55 -8.78
N THR A 112 -2.83 15.46 -9.26
CA THR A 112 -4.13 15.81 -8.66
C THR A 112 -5.23 14.83 -9.04
N SER A 113 -4.97 13.89 -9.96
CA SER A 113 -5.96 12.87 -10.35
C SER A 113 -6.15 11.79 -9.29
N ILE A 114 -5.12 11.54 -8.47
CA ILE A 114 -5.21 10.56 -7.39
C ILE A 114 -6.01 11.16 -6.23
N PRO A 115 -7.02 10.47 -5.68
CA PRO A 115 -7.83 10.99 -4.57
C PRO A 115 -7.02 11.14 -3.28
N ASP A 116 -7.28 12.19 -2.48
CA ASP A 116 -6.55 12.42 -1.22
C ASP A 116 -6.77 11.32 -0.18
N HIS A 117 -7.92 10.66 -0.26
CA HIS A 117 -8.33 9.64 0.70
C HIS A 117 -8.88 8.41 -0.02
N GLY A 118 -8.45 7.23 0.45
CA GLY A 118 -8.94 5.94 -0.03
C GLY A 118 -10.12 5.50 0.83
N TYR A 119 -11.30 6.07 0.60
CA TYR A 119 -12.50 5.65 1.33
C TYR A 119 -13.15 4.46 0.65
N ARG A 120 -13.36 3.37 1.42
CA ARG A 120 -14.36 2.35 1.12
C ARG A 120 -15.47 2.45 2.15
N PHE A 121 -16.60 3.00 1.74
CA PHE A 121 -17.78 3.05 2.59
C PHE A 121 -18.37 1.65 2.71
N ALA A 122 -18.40 1.12 3.92
CA ALA A 122 -19.24 -0.03 4.24
C ALA A 122 -20.65 0.45 4.57
N LYS A 123 -21.67 -0.31 4.20
CA LYS A 123 -23.02 -0.04 4.70
C LYS A 123 -23.04 -0.30 6.21
N PHE A 124 -23.78 0.53 6.93
CA PHE A 124 -23.94 0.38 8.38
C PHE A 124 -24.46 -1.02 8.77
N GLU A 125 -25.36 -1.59 7.97
CA GLU A 125 -25.87 -2.95 8.13
C GLU A 125 -24.77 -4.01 8.05
N ASP A 126 -23.80 -3.84 7.15
CA ASP A 126 -22.68 -4.78 7.00
C ASP A 126 -21.71 -4.70 8.19
N ILE A 127 -21.57 -3.51 8.79
CA ILE A 127 -20.79 -3.29 10.01
C ILE A 127 -21.45 -3.99 11.19
N ILE A 128 -22.74 -3.77 11.42
CA ILE A 128 -23.49 -4.38 12.54
C ILE A 128 -23.56 -5.91 12.40
N SER A 129 -23.75 -6.41 11.17
CA SER A 129 -23.85 -7.84 10.92
C SER A 129 -22.51 -8.58 10.92
N GLY A 130 -21.39 -7.89 11.18
CA GLY A 130 -20.05 -8.48 11.21
C GLY A 130 -19.59 -8.98 9.84
N ARG A 131 -20.25 -8.57 8.75
CA ARG A 131 -19.89 -8.94 7.36
C ARG A 131 -18.71 -8.14 6.83
N VAL A 132 -18.34 -7.06 7.51
CA VAL A 132 -17.11 -6.31 7.26
C VAL A 132 -15.95 -6.98 8.01
N SER A 133 -14.93 -7.39 7.26
CA SER A 133 -13.72 -7.98 7.86
C SER A 133 -12.97 -6.93 8.71
N THR A 134 -12.91 -7.19 10.02
CA THR A 134 -12.27 -6.34 11.04
C THR A 134 -10.74 -6.29 10.96
N THR A 135 -10.13 -7.06 10.06
CA THR A 135 -8.69 -7.13 9.85
C THR A 135 -8.16 -6.04 8.90
N HIS A 136 -9.05 -5.30 8.25
CA HIS A 136 -8.71 -4.27 7.27
C HIS A 136 -8.83 -2.89 7.89
N PHE A 137 -8.02 -1.92 7.43
CA PHE A 137 -8.16 -0.54 7.88
C PHE A 137 -9.52 0.02 7.44
N ILE A 138 -10.42 0.21 8.41
CA ILE A 138 -11.72 0.84 8.21
C ILE A 138 -11.56 2.32 8.54
N GLY A 139 -11.81 3.20 7.58
CA GLY A 139 -11.93 4.63 7.84
C GLY A 139 -13.28 4.91 8.51
N ILE A 140 -13.25 5.44 9.73
CA ILE A 140 -14.45 5.93 10.42
C ILE A 140 -14.49 7.45 10.25
N MET A 141 -15.57 7.97 9.66
CA MET A 141 -15.83 9.42 9.59
C MET A 141 -16.89 9.75 10.63
N PHE A 142 -16.58 10.68 11.54
CA PHE A 142 -17.58 11.30 12.42
C PHE A 142 -17.99 12.64 11.83
N THR A 143 -19.29 12.93 11.83
CA THR A 143 -19.83 14.29 11.67
C THR A 143 -19.98 14.90 13.06
N VAL A 144 -19.48 16.12 13.25
CA VAL A 144 -19.65 16.92 14.47
C VAL A 144 -20.96 17.70 14.35
#